data_AF-A0A7C8ZKL5-F1
#
_entry.id   AF-A0A7C8ZKL5-F1
#
_cell.length_a   1.000
_cell.length_b   1.000
_cell.length_c   1.000
_cell.angle_alpha   90.00
_cell.angle_beta   90.00
_cell.angle_gamma   90.00
#
_symmetry.space_group_name_H-M   'P 1'
#
loop_
_entity.id
_entity.type
_entity.pdbx_description
1 polymer ?
#
loop_
_entity_poly.entity_id
_entity_poly.type
_entity_poly.pdbx_seq_one_letter_code
_entity_poly.pdbx_strand_id
1 'polypeptide(L)'
;MAFLRKGTGVVLPATEEFAGEALKVLNLGKVIAVPTDILYGFACDACSREAVSRIYEIKGRKDTSPLAICVGDVSNIQCFAATDHLPETLLDSLLPGPVTVVLR
;
A
#
# COMPACT_ATOMS: atom_id res chain seq x y z
N MET A 1 10.89 12.52 18.12
CA MET A 1 10.80 11.09 18.47
C MET A 1 9.39 10.82 18.96
N ALA A 2 8.46 10.50 18.06
CA ALA A 2 7.11 10.12 18.44
C ALA A 2 7.14 8.65 18.87
N PHE A 3 6.98 8.40 20.17
CA PHE A 3 6.77 7.06 20.69
C PHE A 3 5.39 6.59 20.24
N LEU A 4 5.34 5.56 19.38
CA LEU A 4 4.13 4.77 19.16
C LEU A 4 3.67 4.27 20.54
N ARG A 5 2.54 4.78 21.04
CA ARG A 5 1.87 4.24 22.24
C ARG A 5 1.79 2.71 22.07
N LYS A 6 2.15 1.94 23.10
CA LYS A 6 1.88 0.49 23.19
C LYS A 6 0.37 0.27 22.99
N GLY A 7 -0.03 0.00 21.75
CA GLY A 7 -1.37 -0.43 21.40
C GLY A 7 -1.46 -1.94 21.55
N THR A 8 -2.66 -2.43 21.88
CA THR A 8 -3.06 -3.84 21.81
C THR A 8 -3.17 -4.30 20.35
N GLY A 9 -2.07 -4.19 19.59
CA GLY A 9 -2.00 -4.66 18.22
C GLY A 9 -1.98 -6.18 18.19
N VAL A 10 -2.77 -6.79 17.31
CA VAL A 10 -2.69 -8.22 17.03
C VAL A 10 -1.59 -8.41 15.99
N VAL A 11 -0.63 -9.29 16.26
CA VAL A 11 0.42 -9.69 15.32
C VAL A 11 0.07 -11.08 14.82
N LEU A 12 -0.12 -11.20 13.51
CA LEU A 12 -0.41 -12.46 12.84
C LEU A 12 0.70 -12.76 11.81
N PRO A 13 1.02 -14.04 11.56
CA PRO A 13 1.90 -14.43 10.46
C PRO A 13 1.39 -13.87 9.12
N ALA A 14 2.31 -13.40 8.27
CA ALA A 14 1.99 -12.96 6.91
C ALA A 14 1.87 -14.17 5.97
N THR A 15 0.89 -15.02 6.23
CA THR A 15 0.53 -16.19 5.43
C THR A 15 -0.87 -16.03 4.85
N GLU A 16 -1.19 -16.80 3.80
CA GLU A 16 -2.52 -16.75 3.17
C GLU A 16 -3.66 -17.04 4.14
N GLU A 17 -3.42 -17.88 5.16
CA GLU A 17 -4.37 -18.20 6.22
C GLU A 17 -4.92 -16.95 6.93
N PHE A 18 -4.09 -15.93 7.13
CA PHE A 18 -4.45 -14.69 7.83
C PHE A 18 -4.76 -13.52 6.89
N ALA A 19 -4.80 -13.74 5.57
CA ALA A 19 -5.17 -12.70 4.61
C ALA A 19 -6.61 -12.21 4.85
N GLY A 20 -7.51 -13.10 5.30
CA GLY A 20 -8.88 -12.74 5.65
C GLY A 20 -8.97 -11.72 6.80
N GLU A 21 -8.12 -11.86 7.82
CA GLU A 21 -8.02 -10.94 8.96
C GLU A 21 -7.51 -9.57 8.50
N ALA A 22 -6.49 -9.55 7.63
CA ALA A 22 -5.99 -8.32 7.03
C ALA A 22 -7.09 -7.60 6.23
N LEU A 23 -7.83 -8.33 5.38
CA LEU A 23 -8.94 -7.78 4.60
C LEU A 23 -10.05 -7.22 5.49
N LYS A 24 -10.44 -7.91 6.57
CA LYS A 24 -11.43 -7.40 7.54
C LYS A 24 -10.99 -6.05 8.11
N VAL A 25 -9.70 -5.91 8.47
CA VAL A 25 -9.16 -4.68 9.05
C VAL A 25 -9.12 -3.55 8.00
N LEU A 26 -8.68 -3.84 6.77
CA LEU A 26 -8.66 -2.89 5.67
C LEU A 26 -10.07 -2.39 5.31
N ASN A 27 -11.04 -3.29 5.22
CA ASN A 27 -12.45 -2.96 4.94
C ASN A 27 -13.11 -2.09 6.02
N LEU A 28 -12.55 -2.07 7.23
CA LEU A 28 -12.96 -1.16 8.31
C LEU A 28 -12.27 0.22 8.22
N GLY A 29 -11.54 0.51 7.13
CA GLY A 29 -10.81 1.76 6.93
C GLY A 29 -9.60 1.93 7.84
N LYS A 30 -9.06 0.82 8.38
CA LYS A 30 -7.90 0.83 9.27
C LYS A 30 -6.60 0.59 8.49
N VAL A 31 -5.48 0.94 9.12
CA VAL A 31 -4.13 0.75 8.59
C VAL A 31 -3.52 -0.52 9.18
N ILE A 32 -2.86 -1.31 8.35
CA ILE A 32 -2.08 -2.49 8.78
C ILE A 32 -0.59 -2.27 8.49
N ALA A 33 0.26 -2.99 9.23
CA ALA A 33 1.67 -3.13 8.88
C ALA A 33 1.85 -4.43 8.10
N VAL A 34 2.54 -4.36 6.96
CA VAL A 34 2.83 -5.51 6.09
C VAL A 34 4.33 -5.68 5.93
N PRO A 35 4.87 -6.91 5.98
CA PRO A 35 6.27 -7.13 5.66
C PRO A 35 6.52 -6.88 4.17
N THR A 36 7.67 -6.29 3.85
CA THR A 36 8.24 -6.31 2.49
C THR A 36 9.63 -6.94 2.54
N ASP A 37 10.28 -7.03 1.40
CA ASP A 37 11.65 -7.51 1.25
C ASP A 37 12.68 -6.71 2.07
N ILE A 38 12.48 -5.40 2.24
CA ILE A 38 13.46 -4.52 2.91
C ILE A 38 12.96 -4.03 4.27
N LEU A 39 11.72 -3.55 4.38
CA LEU A 39 11.17 -2.96 5.60
C LEU A 39 9.68 -3.28 5.76
N TYR A 40 9.13 -3.05 6.95
CA TYR A 40 7.68 -3.06 7.09
C TYR A 40 7.07 -1.81 6.46
N GLY A 41 6.06 -2.02 5.62
CA GLY A 41 5.22 -0.97 5.05
C GLY A 41 3.94 -0.78 5.87
N PHE A 42 3.38 0.42 5.84
CA PHE A 42 2.00 0.65 6.25
C PHE A 42 1.10 0.62 5.02
N ALA A 43 0.04 -0.18 5.07
CA ALA A 43 -0.93 -0.34 4.00
C ALA A 43 -2.34 -0.01 4.48
N CYS A 44 -3.13 0.55 3.57
CA CYS A 44 -4.56 0.81 3.74
C CYS A 44 -5.26 0.66 2.39
N ASP A 45 -6.59 0.78 2.39
CA ASP A 45 -7.33 0.95 1.14
C ASP A 45 -6.93 2.29 0.48
N ALA A 46 -6.38 2.23 -0.74
CA ALA A 46 -5.95 3.39 -1.50
C ALA A 46 -7.11 4.27 -1.97
N CYS A 47 -8.33 3.70 -2.07
CA CYS A 47 -9.54 4.41 -2.47
C CYS A 47 -10.22 5.13 -1.29
N SER A 48 -9.84 4.85 -0.04
CA SER A 48 -10.37 5.52 1.14
C SER A 48 -9.50 6.72 1.54
N ARG A 49 -10.04 7.93 1.35
CA ARG A 49 -9.40 9.18 1.78
C ARG A 49 -9.09 9.17 3.28
N GLU A 50 -10.01 8.65 4.08
CA GLU A 50 -9.87 8.58 5.54
C GLU A 50 -8.75 7.61 5.96
N ALA A 51 -8.60 6.48 5.25
CA ALA A 51 -7.54 5.52 5.54
C ALA A 51 -6.17 6.05 5.10
N VAL A 52 -6.10 6.72 3.95
CA VAL A 52 -4.89 7.41 3.46
C VAL A 52 -4.46 8.53 4.41
N SER A 53 -5.38 9.35 4.93
CA SER A 53 -5.08 10.38 5.94
C SER A 53 -4.41 9.78 7.18
N ARG A 54 -4.90 8.62 7.65
CA ARG A 54 -4.30 7.92 8.79
C ARG A 54 -2.86 7.48 8.52
N ILE A 55 -2.51 7.08 7.29
CA ILE A 55 -1.12 6.77 6.95
C ILE A 55 -0.23 8.01 7.11
N TYR A 56 -0.68 9.19 6.65
CA TYR A 56 0.06 10.43 6.82
C TYR A 56 0.26 10.80 8.30
N GLU A 57 -0.81 10.69 9.09
CA GLU A 57 -0.78 10.92 10.54
C GLU A 57 0.21 9.99 11.24
N ILE A 58 0.16 8.69 10.94
CA ILE A 58 1.06 7.66 11.51
C ILE A 58 2.52 7.94 11.13
N LYS A 59 2.77 8.30 9.87
CA LYS A 59 4.13 8.59 9.38
C LYS A 59 4.64 9.97 9.83
N GLY A 60 3.78 10.84 10.35
CA GLY A 60 4.11 12.22 10.67
C GLY A 60 4.58 13.02 9.44
N ARG A 61 4.05 12.69 8.25
CA ARG A 61 4.43 13.32 6.97
C ARG A 61 3.40 14.37 6.57
N LYS A 62 3.84 15.34 5.77
CA LYS A 62 2.90 16.23 5.07
C LYS A 62 2.04 15.39 4.11
N ASP A 63 0.77 15.73 4.04
CA ASP A 63 -0.25 15.16 3.15
C ASP A 63 0.08 15.29 1.65
N THR A 64 1.08 16.10 1.29
CA THR A 64 1.60 16.26 -0.06
C THR A 64 2.69 15.26 -0.46
N SER A 65 3.15 14.41 0.48
CA SER A 65 4.22 13.44 0.19
C SER A 65 3.65 12.23 -0.55
N PRO A 66 4.15 11.82 -1.72
CA PRO A 66 3.55 10.71 -2.46
C PRO A 66 3.58 9.40 -1.65
N LEU A 67 2.50 8.62 -1.79
CA LEU A 67 2.38 7.25 -1.30
C LEU A 67 2.31 6.31 -2.50
N ALA A 68 3.00 5.17 -2.42
CA ALA A 68 2.91 4.14 -3.43
C ALA A 68 1.56 3.41 -3.33
N ILE A 69 0.99 3.07 -4.49
CA ILE A 69 -0.20 2.21 -4.60
C ILE A 69 0.27 0.84 -5.03
N CYS A 70 -0.11 -0.19 -4.27
CA CYS A 70 0.11 -1.59 -4.65
C CYS A 70 -1.13 -2.11 -5.37
N VAL A 71 -0.94 -2.70 -6.55
CA VAL A 71 -2.00 -3.35 -7.32
C VAL A 71 -1.77 -4.85 -7.37
N GLY A 72 -2.85 -5.63 -7.48
CA GLY A 72 -2.77 -7.10 -7.56
C GLY A 72 -2.27 -7.60 -8.92
N ASP A 73 -2.56 -6.86 -9.98
CA ASP A 73 -2.16 -7.17 -11.36
C ASP A 73 -1.70 -5.91 -12.11
N VAL A 74 -0.80 -6.07 -13.08
CA VAL A 74 -0.28 -4.96 -13.89
C VAL A 74 -1.40 -4.24 -14.64
N SER A 75 -2.42 -4.98 -15.08
CA SER A 75 -3.60 -4.42 -15.76
C SER A 75 -4.43 -3.50 -14.86
N ASN A 76 -4.30 -3.56 -13.54
CA ASN A 76 -5.01 -2.63 -12.64
C ASN A 76 -4.36 -1.25 -12.54
N ILE A 77 -3.14 -1.05 -13.06
CA ILE A 77 -2.44 0.25 -13.01
C ILE A 77 -3.25 1.34 -13.73
N GLN A 78 -3.91 1.00 -14.84
CA GLN A 78 -4.74 1.92 -15.62
C GLN A 78 -5.94 2.50 -14.84
N CYS A 79 -6.31 1.89 -13.71
CA CYS A 79 -7.33 2.45 -12.82
C CYS A 79 -6.81 3.64 -11.99
N PHE A 80 -5.49 3.79 -11.87
CA PHE A 80 -4.85 4.78 -10.98
C PHE A 80 -3.93 5.77 -11.71
N ALA A 81 -3.49 5.47 -12.94
CA ALA A 81 -2.60 6.33 -13.71
C ALA A 81 -2.84 6.17 -15.22
N ALA A 82 -2.50 7.21 -15.99
CA ALA A 82 -2.58 7.14 -17.45
C ALA A 82 -1.38 6.37 -18.01
N THR A 83 -1.63 5.37 -18.85
CA THR A 83 -0.59 4.50 -19.42
C THR A 83 -0.52 4.50 -20.93
N ASP A 84 -1.43 5.20 -21.62
CA ASP A 84 -1.57 5.19 -23.10
C ASP A 84 -0.31 5.65 -23.86
N HIS A 85 0.57 6.38 -23.18
CA HIS A 85 1.82 6.90 -23.72
C HIS A 85 2.98 5.90 -23.64
N LEU A 86 2.78 4.77 -22.96
CA LEU A 86 3.81 3.75 -22.76
C LEU A 86 3.71 2.67 -23.86
N PRO A 87 4.84 2.04 -24.24
CA PRO A 87 4.79 0.81 -25.01
C PRO A 87 4.01 -0.28 -24.26
N GLU A 88 3.16 -1.03 -24.96
CA GLU A 88 2.26 -2.03 -24.36
C GLU A 88 2.98 -3.02 -23.43
N THR A 89 4.20 -3.43 -23.77
CA THR A 89 4.95 -4.45 -23.03
C THR A 89 5.84 -3.89 -21.92
N LEU A 90 5.93 -2.56 -21.76
CA LEU A 90 6.90 -1.95 -20.85
C LEU A 90 6.59 -2.31 -19.38
N LEU A 91 5.33 -2.16 -18.96
CA LEU A 91 4.94 -2.44 -17.59
C LEU A 91 5.09 -3.92 -17.25
N ASP A 92 4.69 -4.82 -18.14
CA ASP A 92 4.85 -6.27 -17.96
C ASP A 92 6.32 -6.71 -17.93
N SER A 93 7.21 -5.97 -18.60
CA SER A 93 8.65 -6.25 -18.53
C SER A 93 9.31 -5.83 -17.21
N LEU A 94 8.68 -4.91 -16.48
CA LEU A 94 9.18 -4.35 -15.23
C LEU A 94 8.50 -4.96 -13.99
N LEU A 95 7.25 -5.38 -14.14
CA LEU A 95 6.39 -5.85 -13.06
C LEU A 95 5.86 -7.26 -13.36
N PRO A 96 5.76 -8.13 -12.35
CA PRO A 96 6.20 -7.93 -10.95
C PRO A 96 7.73 -7.90 -10.81
N GLY A 97 8.25 -7.02 -9.94
CA GLY A 97 9.69 -6.85 -9.76
C GLY A 97 10.04 -5.87 -8.63
N PRO A 98 11.34 -5.70 -8.30
CA PRO A 98 11.82 -4.86 -7.20
C PRO A 98 11.84 -3.36 -7.58
N VAL A 99 10.83 -2.90 -8.29
CA VAL A 99 10.74 -1.53 -8.81
C VAL A 99 9.43 -0.88 -8.40
N THR A 100 9.48 0.43 -8.20
CA THR A 100 8.28 1.27 -8.07
C THR A 100 8.25 2.19 -9.29
N VAL A 101 7.19 2.09 -10.08
CA VAL A 101 7.02 2.89 -11.29
C VAL A 101 6.31 4.19 -10.92
N VAL A 102 6.87 5.33 -11.35
CA VAL A 102 6.25 6.65 -11.19
C VAL A 102 5.54 7.01 -12.48
N LEU A 103 4.23 7.21 -12.40
CA LEU A 103 3.35 7.49 -13.54
C LEU A 103 2.60 8.82 -13.31
N ARG A 104 1.94 9.32 -14.36
CA ARG A 104 1.09 10.51 -14.32
C ARG A 104 -0.38 10.17 -14.09
#